data_AF-A0A935JLE9-F1
#
_entry.id   AF-A0A935JLE9-F1
#
_cell.length_a   1.000
_cell.length_b   1.000
_cell.length_c   1.000
_cell.angle_alpha   90.00
_cell.angle_beta   90.00
_cell.angle_gamma   90.00
#
_symmetry.space_group_name_H-M   'P 1'
#
loop_
_entity.id
_entity.type
_entity.pdbx_description
1 polymer ?
#
loop_
_entity_poly.entity_id
_entity_poly.type
_entity_poly.pdbx_seq_one_letter_code
_entity_poly.pdbx_strand_id
1 'polypeptide(L)'
;MKFITYPTLLILVFLFLHNKIIAQNKNCTIEFAVQDSTNLNLKNIKVNLVQNDILTRCKINEKVGVYKDVTMSIEFSSPDFIIPGIKNLKLQGDTLIFVTIKRLESVLVMSKKSIVRQTLNGFEYSPANDSLFKNQSLLIALQRLPFMYIMDVDAIGYEGGKIMFKINGKEKKGIGDSWNNVLKVLNAKDIYKVEMIREIPEFVKNQGYAVIINILTLDANLYGKTFSFAEIFDSRKNSDANLDFTMQHKKADFSITAASSSDKQELFSHTKVLENGNTNAENDMNINYVYRSNTANISYGHRIDNANDFSINLALHKYENNNQFLILYNYPNSINNQKNKLINLGAGLNVSYIHRKKKFITKSIITVAKFGNEEFSNKLAYLKAGKPDSICKRPLFSVNPKLEFSVQLFVFLILYPLTGSLQFEKDFRSPFVDKAFLHILNIGTIFQQTSEAIDIVRICAASLCCNPASISHNVPLLLSLL
;
A
#
# COMPACT_ATOMS: atom_id res chain seq x y z
N MET A 1 -4.68 88.89 98.71
CA MET A 1 -5.55 88.67 97.53
C MET A 1 -5.07 89.58 96.39
N LYS A 2 -4.22 89.07 95.49
CA LYS A 2 -3.99 89.62 94.15
C LYS A 2 -3.43 88.47 93.31
N PHE A 3 -4.26 88.04 92.38
CA PHE A 3 -4.03 87.00 91.40
C PHE A 3 -2.89 87.43 90.47
N ILE A 4 -1.82 86.63 90.42
CA ILE A 4 -0.91 86.53 89.27
C ILE A 4 -1.01 85.06 88.86
N THR A 5 -2.11 84.74 88.18
CA THR A 5 -2.19 84.47 86.74
C THR A 5 -1.48 83.16 86.38
N TYR A 6 -2.32 82.24 85.88
CA TYR A 6 -2.06 80.85 85.53
C TYR A 6 -1.34 80.58 84.19
N PRO A 7 -0.86 81.53 83.34
CA PRO A 7 -0.36 81.16 82.02
C PRO A 7 1.06 80.57 82.06
N THR A 8 1.86 80.85 83.09
CA THR A 8 3.26 80.36 83.16
C THR A 8 3.36 78.88 83.55
N LEU A 9 2.46 78.37 84.40
CA LEU A 9 2.46 76.96 84.79
C LEU A 9 1.91 76.05 83.67
N LEU A 10 0.94 76.54 82.88
CA LEU A 10 0.34 75.81 81.77
C LEU A 10 1.29 75.71 80.56
N ILE A 11 2.12 76.74 80.33
CA ILE A 11 3.17 76.73 79.30
C ILE A 11 4.30 75.75 79.67
N LEU A 12 4.66 75.63 80.95
CA LEU A 12 5.69 74.68 81.39
C LEU A 12 5.21 73.23 81.26
N VAL A 13 3.95 72.95 81.59
CA VAL A 13 3.34 71.62 81.41
C VAL A 13 3.18 71.27 79.92
N PHE A 14 2.88 72.24 79.05
CA PHE A 14 2.87 72.02 77.59
C PHE A 14 4.26 71.81 76.98
N LEU A 15 5.31 72.46 77.51
CA LEU A 15 6.71 72.24 77.08
C LEU A 15 7.25 70.87 77.51
N PHE A 16 6.86 70.37 78.68
CA PHE A 16 7.21 69.00 79.10
C PHE A 16 6.33 67.91 78.45
N LEU A 17 5.08 68.23 78.07
CA LEU A 17 4.22 67.31 77.31
C LEU A 17 4.54 67.27 75.81
N HIS A 18 5.04 68.37 75.21
CA HIS A 18 5.50 68.36 73.81
C HIS A 18 6.72 67.46 73.60
N ASN A 19 7.62 67.35 74.58
CA ASN A 19 8.79 66.48 74.46
C ASN A 19 8.48 64.97 74.63
N LYS A 20 7.23 64.60 74.92
CA LYS A 20 6.76 63.20 74.88
C LYS A 20 5.81 62.92 73.72
N ILE A 21 5.64 63.85 72.78
CA ILE A 21 4.96 63.57 71.51
C ILE A 21 5.92 62.77 70.63
N ILE A 22 5.81 61.45 70.78
CA ILE A 22 6.22 60.43 69.82
C ILE A 22 7.68 60.59 69.39
N ALA A 23 8.61 60.03 70.19
CA ALA A 23 9.81 59.47 69.61
C ALA A 23 9.35 58.41 68.60
N GLN A 24 9.12 58.82 67.34
CA GLN A 24 8.82 57.89 66.26
C GLN A 24 10.00 56.95 66.21
N ASN A 25 9.76 55.69 66.56
CA ASN A 25 10.77 54.67 66.47
C ASN A 25 11.21 54.63 65.00
N LYS A 26 12.42 55.15 64.73
CA LYS A 26 12.97 55.26 63.36
C LYS A 26 13.25 53.88 62.77
N ASN A 27 13.11 52.84 63.58
CA ASN A 27 13.41 51.47 63.24
C ASN A 27 12.11 50.63 63.34
N CYS A 28 11.97 49.71 62.40
CA CYS A 28 10.98 48.64 62.42
C CYS A 28 11.71 47.29 62.32
N THR A 29 11.04 46.21 62.67
CA THR A 29 11.61 44.87 62.60
C THR A 29 11.07 44.12 61.38
N ILE A 30 11.96 43.41 60.69
CA ILE A 30 11.59 42.47 59.64
C ILE A 30 11.99 41.06 60.08
N GLU A 31 11.08 40.11 59.86
CA GLU A 31 11.29 38.69 60.10
C GLU A 31 10.91 37.90 58.84
N PHE A 32 11.74 36.91 58.49
CA PHE A 32 11.48 36.00 57.39
C PHE A 32 11.10 34.64 57.97
N ALA A 33 9.88 34.19 57.69
CA ALA A 33 9.38 32.91 58.16
C ALA A 33 9.11 31.95 56.99
N VAL A 34 9.26 30.66 57.25
CA VAL A 34 8.92 29.60 56.29
C VAL A 34 7.58 29.01 56.69
N GLN A 35 6.63 28.97 55.75
CA GLN A 35 5.29 28.47 56.02
C GLN A 35 5.24 26.94 56.20
N ASP A 36 6.15 26.20 55.57
CA ASP A 36 6.20 24.74 55.60
C ASP A 36 7.47 24.25 56.33
N SER A 37 7.35 24.06 57.65
CA SER A 37 8.47 23.74 58.55
C SER A 37 9.06 22.34 58.37
N THR A 38 8.44 21.51 57.54
CA THR A 38 8.78 20.11 57.29
C THR A 38 9.91 19.95 56.26
N ASN A 39 10.16 20.96 55.43
CA ASN A 39 11.17 20.90 54.39
C ASN A 39 12.52 21.44 54.91
N LEU A 40 13.42 20.52 55.28
CA LEU A 40 14.75 20.85 55.86
C LEU A 40 15.57 21.82 54.99
N ASN A 41 15.38 21.79 53.67
CA ASN A 41 16.12 22.63 52.72
C ASN A 41 15.74 24.11 52.80
N LEU A 42 14.53 24.44 53.28
CA LEU A 42 14.10 25.82 53.48
C LEU A 42 14.72 26.49 54.72
N LYS A 43 15.27 25.72 55.66
CA LYS A 43 15.92 26.29 56.87
C LYS A 43 17.31 26.87 56.59
N ASN A 44 17.93 26.53 55.45
CA ASN A 44 19.30 26.93 55.10
C ASN A 44 19.37 28.18 54.21
N ILE A 45 18.24 28.85 53.97
CA ILE A 45 18.20 30.10 53.21
C ILE A 45 18.87 31.21 54.03
N LYS A 46 19.81 31.90 53.40
CA LYS A 46 20.42 33.13 53.94
C LYS A 46 19.75 34.33 53.29
N VAL A 47 19.47 35.35 54.08
CA VAL A 47 18.85 36.59 53.61
C VAL A 47 19.87 37.72 53.69
N ASN A 48 20.08 38.39 52.57
CA ASN A 48 20.95 39.55 52.44
C ASN A 48 20.05 40.78 52.26
N LEU A 49 20.14 41.72 53.20
CA LEU A 49 19.36 42.95 53.24
C LEU A 49 20.31 44.10 52.94
N VAL A 50 20.04 44.90 51.92
CA VAL A 50 20.82 46.11 51.62
C VAL A 50 19.94 47.33 51.80
N GLN A 51 20.34 48.22 52.71
CA GLN A 51 19.66 49.48 52.99
C GLN A 51 20.73 50.57 53.22
N ASN A 52 20.62 51.71 52.53
CA ASN A 52 21.63 52.79 52.58
C ASN A 52 23.06 52.30 52.35
N ASP A 53 23.26 51.42 51.37
CA ASP A 53 24.55 50.77 51.05
C ASP A 53 25.16 49.91 52.18
N ILE A 54 24.41 49.65 53.25
CA ILE A 54 24.79 48.75 54.33
C ILE A 54 24.18 47.38 54.06
N LEU A 55 25.03 46.35 53.98
CA LEU A 55 24.63 44.95 53.87
C LEU A 55 24.47 44.32 55.26
N THR A 56 23.26 43.90 55.58
CA THR A 56 22.91 43.11 56.77
C THR A 56 22.58 41.68 56.35
N ARG A 57 23.27 40.70 56.93
CA ARG A 57 23.02 39.28 56.68
C ARG A 57 22.26 38.68 57.85
N CYS A 58 21.15 38.01 57.59
CA CYS A 58 20.37 37.33 58.62
C CYS A 58 19.91 35.93 58.18
N LYS A 59 19.56 35.13 59.18
CA LYS A 59 18.96 33.82 58.99
C LYS A 59 17.44 33.93 58.99
N ILE A 60 16.78 32.89 58.47
CA ILE A 60 15.33 32.72 58.62
C ILE A 60 14.97 32.61 60.11
N ASN A 61 13.83 33.19 60.49
CA ASN A 61 13.31 33.37 61.86
C ASN A 61 14.15 34.29 62.76
N GLU A 62 15.08 35.06 62.18
CA GLU A 62 15.81 36.10 62.88
C GLU A 62 15.13 37.45 62.66
N LYS A 63 14.88 38.19 63.75
CA LYS A 63 14.32 39.55 63.70
C LYS A 63 15.44 40.55 63.48
N VAL A 64 15.34 41.31 62.39
CA VAL A 64 16.33 42.33 62.04
C VAL A 64 15.71 43.70 62.11
N GLY A 65 16.39 44.64 62.79
CA GLY A 65 16.01 46.05 62.79
C GLY A 65 16.40 46.73 61.48
N VAL A 66 15.46 47.43 60.86
CA VAL A 66 15.63 48.17 59.60
C VAL A 66 14.99 49.55 59.71
N TYR A 67 15.53 50.53 58.97
CA TYR A 67 15.04 51.90 59.03
C TYR A 67 13.68 52.01 58.34
N LYS A 68 12.75 52.70 59.01
CA LYS A 68 11.41 52.98 58.49
C LYS A 68 11.49 53.96 57.31
N ASP A 69 10.63 53.76 56.31
CA ASP A 69 10.47 54.60 55.11
C ASP A 69 11.70 54.73 54.19
N VAL A 70 12.76 53.96 54.46
CA VAL A 70 13.98 53.89 53.64
C VAL A 70 13.93 52.67 52.72
N THR A 71 14.20 52.89 51.43
CA THR A 71 14.20 51.84 50.42
C THR A 71 15.26 50.78 50.70
N MET A 72 14.89 49.51 50.63
CA MET A 72 15.78 48.38 50.79
C MET A 72 15.65 47.38 49.64
N SER A 73 16.69 46.57 49.46
CA SER A 73 16.68 45.40 48.59
C SER A 73 16.98 44.14 49.39
N ILE A 74 16.31 43.06 49.03
CA ILE A 74 16.38 41.77 49.69
C ILE A 74 16.84 40.75 48.65
N GLU A 75 17.92 40.05 48.95
CA GLU A 75 18.39 38.92 48.15
C GLU A 75 18.39 37.65 48.99
N PHE A 76 17.87 36.58 48.40
CA PHE A 76 17.81 35.27 49.04
C PHE A 76 18.89 34.38 48.43
N SER A 77 19.70 33.77 49.29
CA SER A 77 20.73 32.81 48.90
C SER A 77 20.37 31.44 49.45
N SER A 78 20.13 30.47 48.57
CA SER A 78 19.87 29.08 48.92
C SER A 78 20.69 28.16 48.01
N PRO A 79 21.22 27.03 48.53
CA PRO A 79 21.92 26.06 47.71
C PRO A 79 20.98 25.33 46.73
N ASP A 80 19.71 25.18 47.07
CA ASP A 80 18.79 24.27 46.37
C ASP A 80 17.76 24.98 45.48
N PHE A 81 17.54 26.28 45.69
CA PHE A 81 16.46 27.02 45.03
C PHE A 81 16.90 28.41 44.60
N ILE A 82 16.46 28.84 43.42
CA ILE A 82 16.57 30.24 42.99
C ILE A 82 15.32 30.96 43.49
N ILE A 83 15.49 31.86 44.46
CA ILE A 83 14.41 32.68 45.00
C ILE A 83 14.62 34.11 44.49
N PRO A 84 13.64 34.71 43.79
CA PRO A 84 13.79 36.07 43.28
C PRO A 84 13.90 37.05 44.44
N GLY A 85 14.89 37.95 44.36
CA GLY A 85 15.04 39.04 45.31
C GLY A 85 13.94 40.09 45.17
N ILE A 86 13.69 40.83 46.25
CA ILE A 86 12.73 41.94 46.27
C ILE A 86 13.54 43.23 46.20
N LYS A 87 13.29 44.05 45.18
CA LYS A 87 13.92 45.38 45.04
C LYS A 87 12.92 46.47 45.40
N ASN A 88 13.44 47.60 45.87
CA ASN A 88 12.69 48.81 46.18
C ASN A 88 11.59 48.64 47.25
N LEU A 89 11.82 47.78 48.24
CA LEU A 89 10.89 47.60 49.34
C LEU A 89 10.99 48.78 50.33
N LYS A 90 9.87 49.29 50.82
CA LYS A 90 9.80 50.28 51.91
C LYS A 90 8.91 49.75 53.01
N LEU A 91 9.38 49.83 54.25
CA LEU A 91 8.64 49.35 55.41
C LEU A 91 8.17 50.52 56.26
N GLN A 92 6.91 50.46 56.70
CA GLN A 92 6.27 51.47 57.56
C GLN A 92 6.05 50.98 59.00
N GLY A 93 6.29 49.70 59.26
CA GLY A 93 6.10 49.03 60.54
C GLY A 93 6.68 47.62 60.52
N ASP A 94 6.50 46.91 61.62
CA ASP A 94 7.00 45.54 61.76
C ASP A 94 6.39 44.64 60.68
N THR A 95 7.22 43.88 59.98
CA THR A 95 6.84 43.14 58.78
C THR A 95 7.31 41.70 58.85
N LEU A 96 6.39 40.76 58.59
CA LEU A 96 6.67 39.33 58.49
C LEU A 96 6.53 38.90 57.02
N ILE A 97 7.60 38.36 56.44
CA ILE A 97 7.61 37.86 55.07
C ILE A 97 7.63 36.33 55.08
N PHE A 98 6.63 35.71 54.46
CA PHE A 98 6.57 34.26 54.29
C PHE A 98 7.22 33.81 52.99
N VAL A 99 8.15 32.87 53.09
CA VAL A 99 8.75 32.19 51.94
C VAL A 99 8.05 30.83 51.76
N THR A 100 7.49 30.59 50.56
CA THR A 100 6.75 29.36 50.23
C THR A 100 7.18 28.79 48.87
N ILE A 101 7.13 27.47 48.72
CA ILE A 101 7.44 26.77 47.46
C ILE A 101 6.14 26.41 46.76
N LYS A 102 5.93 26.93 45.54
CA LYS A 102 4.85 26.48 44.67
C LYS A 102 5.38 25.37 43.75
N ARG A 103 4.92 24.13 43.92
CA ARG A 103 5.24 23.02 43.01
C ARG A 103 4.54 23.24 41.66
N LEU A 104 5.29 23.11 40.56
CA LEU A 104 4.70 23.14 39.21
C LEU A 104 4.01 21.80 38.93
N GLU A 105 2.86 21.84 38.26
CA GLU A 105 2.12 20.66 37.82
C GLU A 105 2.86 19.95 36.68
N SER A 106 2.64 18.63 36.54
CA SER A 106 3.27 17.84 35.50
C SER A 106 2.74 18.25 34.12
N VAL A 107 3.66 18.45 33.16
CA VAL A 107 3.32 18.74 31.76
C VAL A 107 3.43 17.47 30.95
N LEU A 108 2.34 17.08 30.29
CA LEU A 108 2.31 15.93 29.38
C LEU A 108 2.63 16.41 27.95
N VAL A 109 3.81 16.03 27.44
CA VAL A 109 4.25 16.39 26.09
C VAL A 109 3.81 15.30 25.10
N MET A 110 2.84 15.61 24.24
CA MET A 110 2.39 14.71 23.16
C MET A 110 3.00 15.12 21.83
N SER A 111 3.54 14.16 21.08
CA SER A 111 3.94 14.37 19.67
C SER A 111 2.96 13.68 18.72
N LYS A 112 2.63 14.34 17.61
CA LYS A 112 1.84 13.73 16.52
C LYS A 112 2.79 12.99 15.58
N LYS A 113 2.68 11.67 15.53
CA LYS A 113 3.43 10.86 14.56
C LYS A 113 2.82 11.05 13.17
N SER A 114 3.62 11.46 12.19
CA SER A 114 3.15 11.56 10.80
C SER A 114 2.77 10.18 10.26
N ILE A 115 1.64 10.10 9.58
CA ILE A 115 1.10 8.87 9.00
C ILE A 115 1.90 8.45 7.76
N VAL A 116 2.30 9.42 6.95
CA VAL A 116 3.18 9.26 5.79
C VAL A 116 4.45 10.07 6.01
N ARG A 117 5.62 9.48 5.74
CA ARG A 117 6.93 10.13 5.89
C ARG A 117 7.80 9.84 4.68
N GLN A 118 8.50 10.85 4.19
CA GLN A 118 9.55 10.67 3.19
C GLN A 118 10.82 10.11 3.85
N THR A 119 11.43 9.13 3.20
CA THR A 119 12.72 8.55 3.57
C THR A 119 13.75 8.84 2.48
N LEU A 120 15.02 8.49 2.72
CA LEU A 120 16.09 8.61 1.72
C LEU A 120 15.73 7.91 0.40
N ASN A 121 15.13 6.71 0.49
CA ASN A 121 14.92 5.85 -0.66
C ASN A 121 13.47 5.88 -1.19
N GLY A 122 12.58 6.68 -0.58
CA GLY A 122 11.18 6.79 -0.97
C GLY A 122 10.24 7.26 0.14
N PHE A 123 9.20 6.49 0.44
CA PHE A 123 8.15 6.87 1.40
C PHE A 123 7.79 5.72 2.33
N GLU A 124 7.37 6.05 3.54
CA GLU A 124 6.81 5.13 4.53
C GLU A 124 5.39 5.56 4.89
N TYR A 125 4.49 4.60 4.98
CA TYR A 125 3.11 4.77 5.41
C TYR A 125 2.83 3.82 6.58
N SER A 126 2.09 4.28 7.59
CA SER A 126 1.66 3.47 8.74
C SER A 126 0.13 3.27 8.73
N PRO A 127 -0.40 2.28 7.98
CA PRO A 127 -1.84 2.10 7.80
C PRO A 127 -2.59 1.84 9.12
N ALA A 128 -2.00 1.07 10.04
CA ALA A 128 -2.59 0.80 11.35
C ALA A 128 -2.83 2.07 12.20
N ASN A 129 -2.06 3.14 11.96
CA ASN A 129 -2.20 4.42 12.65
C ASN A 129 -3.08 5.44 11.90
N ASP A 130 -3.57 5.10 10.70
CA ASP A 130 -4.42 5.97 9.89
C ASP A 130 -5.89 5.79 10.28
N SER A 131 -6.47 6.77 10.97
CA SER A 131 -7.85 6.70 11.43
C SER A 131 -8.89 6.56 10.31
N LEU A 132 -8.57 7.04 9.10
CA LEU A 132 -9.50 7.03 7.96
C LEU A 132 -9.50 5.70 7.22
N PHE A 133 -8.32 5.07 7.08
CA PHE A 133 -8.15 3.88 6.27
C PHE A 133 -7.91 2.59 7.06
N LYS A 134 -7.67 2.66 8.39
CA LYS A 134 -7.36 1.47 9.21
C LYS A 134 -8.39 0.34 9.11
N ASN A 135 -9.66 0.64 8.85
CA ASN A 135 -10.71 -0.38 8.75
C ASN A 135 -11.03 -0.81 7.30
N GLN A 136 -10.32 -0.25 6.32
CA GLN A 136 -10.51 -0.52 4.89
C GLN A 136 -9.48 -1.53 4.39
N SER A 137 -9.63 -1.95 3.13
CA SER A 137 -8.65 -2.79 2.47
C SER A 137 -7.33 -2.04 2.30
N LEU A 138 -6.22 -2.78 2.32
CA LEU A 138 -4.90 -2.25 2.09
C LEU A 138 -4.80 -1.61 0.70
N LEU A 139 -5.49 -2.19 -0.29
CA LEU A 139 -5.59 -1.62 -1.65
C LEU A 139 -5.99 -0.15 -1.62
N ILE A 140 -7.04 0.19 -0.89
CA ILE A 140 -7.54 1.57 -0.81
C ILE A 140 -6.58 2.43 0.03
N ALA A 141 -6.09 1.89 1.14
CA ALA A 141 -5.14 2.59 2.00
C ALA A 141 -3.85 2.99 1.27
N LEU A 142 -3.42 2.25 0.24
CA LEU A 142 -2.23 2.57 -0.56
C LEU A 142 -2.34 3.88 -1.35
N GLN A 143 -3.55 4.42 -1.58
CA GLN A 143 -3.71 5.76 -2.18
C GLN A 143 -3.11 6.89 -1.34
N ARG A 144 -2.80 6.63 -0.05
CA ARG A 144 -2.08 7.58 0.80
C ARG A 144 -0.63 7.77 0.39
N LEU A 145 -0.04 6.81 -0.31
CA LEU A 145 1.32 6.94 -0.80
C LEU A 145 1.36 7.84 -2.04
N PRO A 146 2.37 8.70 -2.19
CA PRO A 146 2.49 9.56 -3.36
C PRO A 146 2.58 8.76 -4.67
N PHE A 147 2.03 9.31 -5.75
CA PHE A 147 2.06 8.73 -7.11
C PHE A 147 1.34 7.38 -7.28
N MET A 148 0.58 6.96 -6.26
CA MET A 148 -0.28 5.77 -6.32
C MET A 148 -1.70 6.19 -6.68
N TYR A 149 -2.35 5.42 -7.54
CA TYR A 149 -3.75 5.64 -7.92
C TYR A 149 -4.49 4.30 -8.02
N ILE A 150 -5.80 4.35 -7.86
CA ILE A 150 -6.67 3.19 -8.15
C ILE A 150 -7.22 3.37 -9.57
N MET A 151 -7.09 2.32 -10.36
CA MET A 151 -7.68 2.20 -11.70
C MET A 151 -9.10 1.64 -11.61
N ASP A 152 -9.89 1.82 -12.66
CA ASP A 152 -11.33 1.47 -12.72
C ASP A 152 -11.67 0.00 -12.39
N VAL A 153 -10.70 -0.93 -12.45
CA VAL A 153 -10.88 -2.37 -12.13
C VAL A 153 -10.41 -2.69 -10.70
N ASP A 154 -10.46 -1.73 -9.78
CA ASP A 154 -9.89 -1.82 -8.43
C ASP A 154 -8.43 -2.34 -8.45
N ALA A 155 -7.67 -1.87 -9.42
CA ALA A 155 -6.25 -2.19 -9.55
C ALA A 155 -5.42 -1.03 -9.03
N ILE A 156 -4.32 -1.32 -8.36
CA ILE A 156 -3.40 -0.27 -7.91
C ILE A 156 -2.36 0.02 -9.00
N GLY A 157 -2.26 1.28 -9.39
CA GLY A 157 -1.30 1.78 -10.37
C GLY A 157 -0.25 2.69 -9.73
N TYR A 158 0.89 2.81 -10.41
CA TYR A 158 1.98 3.73 -10.07
C TYR A 158 2.41 4.48 -11.32
N GLU A 159 2.52 5.80 -11.22
CA GLU A 159 2.80 6.69 -12.37
C GLU A 159 4.11 6.32 -13.09
N GLY A 160 5.11 5.83 -12.35
CA GLY A 160 6.41 5.45 -12.91
C GLY A 160 6.47 4.06 -13.56
N GLY A 161 5.39 3.28 -13.57
CA GLY A 161 5.33 1.97 -14.23
C GLY A 161 5.04 0.80 -13.28
N LYS A 162 5.62 -0.37 -13.58
CA LYS A 162 5.25 -1.64 -12.92
C LYS A 162 5.71 -1.70 -11.46
N ILE A 163 4.83 -2.19 -10.59
CA ILE A 163 5.07 -2.32 -9.15
C ILE A 163 5.53 -3.73 -8.78
N MET A 164 6.62 -3.83 -8.00
CA MET A 164 7.01 -5.07 -7.34
C MET A 164 6.52 -5.07 -5.91
N PHE A 165 5.65 -6.01 -5.56
CA PHE A 165 5.18 -6.16 -4.18
C PHE A 165 6.00 -7.17 -3.39
N LYS A 166 6.29 -6.82 -2.14
CA LYS A 166 6.96 -7.66 -1.14
C LYS A 166 6.13 -7.68 0.14
N ILE A 167 6.15 -8.80 0.85
CA ILE A 167 5.63 -8.91 2.22
C ILE A 167 6.80 -9.31 3.11
N ASN A 168 7.05 -8.54 4.17
CA ASN A 168 8.16 -8.77 5.11
C ASN A 168 9.52 -8.91 4.41
N GLY A 169 9.76 -8.06 3.41
CA GLY A 169 11.00 -8.04 2.62
C GLY A 169 11.16 -9.19 1.64
N LYS A 170 10.15 -10.04 1.47
CA LYS A 170 10.16 -11.18 0.54
C LYS A 170 9.19 -10.94 -0.61
N GLU A 171 9.65 -11.19 -1.83
CA GLU A 171 8.79 -11.21 -3.01
C GLU A 171 7.78 -12.34 -2.87
N LYS A 172 6.50 -12.02 -2.92
CA LYS A 172 5.44 -13.02 -3.04
C LYS A 172 5.00 -12.99 -4.50
N LYS A 173 5.28 -14.03 -5.28
CA LYS A 173 4.51 -14.24 -6.51
C LYS A 173 3.18 -14.81 -6.03
N GLY A 174 2.21 -13.93 -5.80
CA GLY A 174 0.87 -14.34 -5.45
C GLY A 174 0.27 -15.22 -6.54
N ILE A 175 -0.79 -15.93 -6.18
CA ILE A 175 -1.76 -16.51 -7.11
C ILE A 175 -1.89 -15.64 -8.37
N GLY A 176 -1.49 -16.21 -9.52
CA GLY A 176 -1.45 -15.62 -10.86
C GLY A 176 -1.53 -14.10 -10.96
N ASP A 177 -0.39 -13.40 -11.03
CA ASP A 177 -0.20 -12.00 -11.44
C ASP A 177 -1.11 -10.88 -10.86
N SER A 178 -2.14 -11.17 -10.06
CA SER A 178 -3.10 -10.18 -9.56
C SER A 178 -2.90 -9.93 -8.07
N TRP A 179 -1.88 -9.12 -7.75
CA TRP A 179 -1.70 -8.56 -6.41
C TRP A 179 -2.91 -7.78 -5.91
N ASN A 180 -3.75 -7.27 -6.81
CA ASN A 180 -4.98 -6.57 -6.49
C ASN A 180 -5.90 -7.40 -5.58
N ASN A 181 -6.07 -8.68 -5.88
CA ASN A 181 -6.92 -9.58 -5.08
C ASN A 181 -6.35 -9.78 -3.67
N VAL A 182 -5.04 -9.90 -3.54
CA VAL A 182 -4.38 -10.01 -2.23
C VAL A 182 -4.56 -8.72 -1.43
N LEU A 183 -4.34 -7.55 -2.06
CA LEU A 183 -4.43 -6.25 -1.39
C LEU A 183 -5.87 -5.89 -0.97
N LYS A 184 -6.88 -6.34 -1.71
CA LYS A 184 -8.30 -6.22 -1.32
C LYS A 184 -8.59 -6.98 -0.02
N VAL A 185 -7.95 -8.13 0.17
CA VAL A 185 -8.19 -9.04 1.29
C VAL A 185 -7.50 -8.60 2.58
N LEU A 186 -6.33 -7.97 2.45
CA LEU A 186 -5.59 -7.50 3.61
C LEU A 186 -6.26 -6.26 4.20
N ASN A 187 -6.50 -6.27 5.50
CA ASN A 187 -7.02 -5.11 6.21
C ASN A 187 -5.86 -4.18 6.62
N ALA A 188 -6.02 -2.88 6.44
CA ALA A 188 -5.00 -1.88 6.78
C ALA A 188 -4.59 -1.93 8.26
N LYS A 189 -5.50 -2.24 9.19
CA LYS A 189 -5.18 -2.38 10.63
C LYS A 189 -4.13 -3.46 10.94
N ASP A 190 -4.06 -4.49 10.10
CA ASP A 190 -3.15 -5.63 10.32
C ASP A 190 -1.74 -5.34 9.77
N ILE A 191 -1.58 -4.20 9.09
CA ILE A 191 -0.32 -3.76 8.47
C ILE A 191 0.31 -2.66 9.31
N TYR A 192 1.46 -2.99 9.92
CA TYR A 192 2.21 -2.05 10.73
C TYR A 192 2.81 -0.92 9.90
N LYS A 193 3.41 -1.27 8.76
CA LYS A 193 4.15 -0.31 7.92
C LYS A 193 4.13 -0.75 6.45
N VAL A 194 4.02 0.20 5.55
CA VAL A 194 4.26 0.02 4.12
C VAL A 194 5.43 0.91 3.72
N GLU A 195 6.40 0.34 3.03
CA GLU A 195 7.55 1.05 2.49
C GLU A 195 7.44 1.10 0.97
N MET A 196 7.42 2.30 0.41
CA MET A 196 7.59 2.53 -1.02
C MET A 196 9.05 2.88 -1.27
N ILE A 197 9.75 2.01 -1.99
CA ILE A 197 11.16 2.15 -2.33
C ILE A 197 11.24 2.49 -3.82
N ARG A 198 11.62 3.73 -4.12
CA ARG A 198 11.77 4.24 -5.51
C ARG A 198 13.19 4.02 -6.04
N GLU A 199 14.18 4.13 -5.16
CA GLU A 199 15.57 3.81 -5.52
C GLU A 199 15.77 2.29 -5.47
N ILE A 200 15.41 1.64 -6.57
CA ILE A 200 15.47 0.19 -6.71
C ILE A 200 16.83 -0.25 -7.28
N PRO A 201 17.33 -1.43 -6.90
CA PRO A 201 18.54 -1.98 -7.50
C PRO A 201 18.39 -2.25 -9.01
N GLU A 202 19.50 -2.17 -9.75
CA GLU A 202 19.52 -2.35 -11.22
C GLU A 202 18.93 -3.70 -11.66
N PHE A 203 19.14 -4.77 -10.87
CA PHE A 203 18.58 -6.08 -11.18
C PHE A 203 17.03 -6.11 -11.18
N VAL A 204 16.38 -5.28 -10.34
CA VAL A 204 14.93 -5.15 -10.28
C VAL A 204 14.43 -4.30 -11.45
N LYS A 205 15.18 -3.25 -11.78
CA LYS A 205 14.89 -2.37 -12.92
C LYS A 205 14.96 -3.12 -14.25
N ASN A 206 15.94 -4.01 -14.41
CA ASN A 206 16.09 -4.89 -15.57
C ASN A 206 14.92 -5.88 -15.75
N GLN A 207 14.16 -6.16 -14.69
CA GLN A 207 12.93 -6.96 -14.76
C GLN A 207 11.69 -6.12 -15.16
N GLY A 208 11.88 -4.82 -15.43
CA GLY A 208 10.83 -3.89 -15.84
C GLY A 208 10.03 -3.27 -14.70
N TYR A 209 10.47 -3.41 -13.45
CA TYR A 209 9.83 -2.78 -12.30
C TYR A 209 10.38 -1.38 -12.06
N ALA A 210 9.51 -0.46 -11.65
CA ALA A 210 9.86 0.93 -11.37
C ALA A 210 9.91 1.24 -9.86
N VAL A 211 9.15 0.50 -9.05
CA VAL A 211 9.03 0.73 -7.60
C VAL A 211 8.83 -0.59 -6.86
N ILE A 212 9.34 -0.67 -5.63
CA ILE A 212 9.05 -1.77 -4.71
C ILE A 212 8.11 -1.27 -3.62
N ILE A 213 6.99 -1.97 -3.43
CA ILE A 213 6.09 -1.78 -2.29
C ILE A 213 6.30 -2.95 -1.33
N ASN A 214 6.92 -2.67 -0.19
CA ASN A 214 7.15 -3.66 0.86
C ASN A 214 6.14 -3.47 1.99
N ILE A 215 5.31 -4.49 2.20
CA ILE A 215 4.25 -4.53 3.21
C ILE A 215 4.79 -5.26 4.43
N LEU A 216 4.89 -4.56 5.56
CA LEU A 216 5.39 -5.09 6.82
C LEU A 216 4.23 -5.33 7.79
N THR A 217 4.12 -6.57 8.24
CA THR A 217 3.05 -7.06 9.12
C THR A 217 3.60 -7.31 10.53
N LEU A 218 2.76 -7.17 11.56
CA LEU A 218 3.15 -7.53 12.94
C LEU A 218 3.35 -9.04 13.07
N ASP A 219 2.47 -9.81 12.44
CA ASP A 219 2.48 -11.27 12.44
C ASP A 219 2.88 -11.84 11.08
N ALA A 220 3.57 -12.99 11.08
CA ALA A 220 3.93 -13.71 9.86
C ALA A 220 2.71 -14.33 9.13
N ASN A 221 1.57 -14.44 9.82
CA ASN A 221 0.35 -15.04 9.30
C ASN A 221 -0.65 -13.95 8.94
N LEU A 222 -0.97 -13.85 7.66
CA LEU A 222 -2.01 -12.94 7.17
C LEU A 222 -3.33 -13.69 7.09
N TYR A 223 -4.41 -12.99 7.42
CA TYR A 223 -5.77 -13.49 7.30
C TYR A 223 -6.63 -12.47 6.59
N GLY A 224 -7.56 -12.97 5.78
CA GLY A 224 -8.61 -12.14 5.23
C GLY A 224 -9.47 -12.93 4.26
N LYS A 225 -10.66 -12.41 4.01
CA LYS A 225 -11.58 -12.92 2.99
C LYS A 225 -12.23 -11.73 2.30
N THR A 226 -12.36 -11.78 0.97
CA THR A 226 -13.17 -10.85 0.20
C THR A 226 -14.12 -11.62 -0.66
N PHE A 227 -15.33 -11.08 -0.78
CA PHE A 227 -16.33 -11.53 -1.70
C PHE A 227 -16.87 -10.28 -2.40
N SER A 228 -16.86 -10.29 -3.72
CA SER A 228 -17.47 -9.27 -4.55
C SER A 228 -18.35 -9.95 -5.56
N PHE A 229 -19.54 -9.40 -5.75
CA PHE A 229 -20.45 -9.77 -6.82
C PHE A 229 -20.99 -8.47 -7.40
N ALA A 230 -20.94 -8.33 -8.71
CA ALA A 230 -21.58 -7.23 -9.40
C ALA A 230 -22.25 -7.75 -10.66
N GLU A 231 -23.38 -7.12 -10.99
CA GLU A 231 -24.15 -7.39 -12.19
C GLU A 231 -24.59 -6.04 -12.77
N ILE A 232 -24.26 -5.81 -14.03
CA ILE A 232 -24.47 -4.56 -14.73
C ILE A 232 -25.39 -4.84 -15.92
N PHE A 233 -26.44 -4.04 -16.05
CA PHE A 233 -27.36 -4.08 -17.19
C PHE A 233 -27.33 -2.75 -17.93
N ASP A 234 -27.25 -2.79 -19.27
CA ASP A 234 -27.36 -1.60 -20.12
C ASP A 234 -28.74 -1.57 -20.83
N SER A 235 -29.14 -0.38 -21.29
CA SER A 235 -30.28 -0.09 -22.16
C SER A 235 -30.41 -1.01 -23.38
N ARG A 236 -29.29 -1.55 -23.88
CA ARG A 236 -29.23 -2.55 -24.98
C ARG A 236 -29.55 -3.99 -24.54
N LYS A 237 -29.98 -4.20 -23.29
CA LYS A 237 -30.18 -5.53 -22.66
C LYS A 237 -28.90 -6.36 -22.60
N ASN A 238 -27.75 -5.67 -22.57
CA ASN A 238 -26.47 -6.29 -22.26
C ASN A 238 -26.41 -6.57 -20.77
N SER A 239 -25.70 -7.63 -20.41
CA SER A 239 -25.53 -8.02 -19.01
C SER A 239 -24.10 -8.45 -18.77
N ASP A 240 -23.47 -7.86 -17.78
CA ASP A 240 -22.12 -8.22 -17.32
C ASP A 240 -22.20 -8.58 -15.84
N ALA A 241 -21.89 -9.83 -15.50
CA ALA A 241 -21.85 -10.34 -14.15
C ALA A 241 -20.43 -10.77 -13.80
N ASN A 242 -19.93 -10.33 -12.65
CA ASN A 242 -18.65 -10.75 -12.12
C ASN A 242 -18.78 -11.20 -10.66
N LEU A 243 -18.05 -12.25 -10.32
CA LEU A 243 -17.93 -12.82 -8.99
C LEU A 243 -16.45 -12.97 -8.69
N ASP A 244 -16.01 -12.40 -7.57
CA ASP A 244 -14.64 -12.47 -7.11
C ASP A 244 -14.63 -12.88 -5.64
N PHE A 245 -14.07 -14.06 -5.36
CA PHE A 245 -13.83 -14.54 -4.00
C PHE A 245 -12.34 -14.74 -3.80
N THR A 246 -11.77 -14.18 -2.75
CA THR A 246 -10.37 -14.42 -2.38
C THR A 246 -10.27 -14.63 -0.89
N MET A 247 -9.48 -15.63 -0.47
CA MET A 247 -9.20 -15.95 0.91
C MET A 247 -7.69 -16.06 1.12
N GLN A 248 -7.20 -15.32 2.11
CA GLN A 248 -5.86 -15.43 2.64
C GLN A 248 -5.96 -16.09 4.02
N HIS A 249 -5.27 -17.21 4.22
CA HIS A 249 -5.24 -17.90 5.52
C HIS A 249 -3.83 -18.40 5.83
N LYS A 250 -3.14 -17.70 6.75
CA LYS A 250 -1.75 -17.96 7.13
C LYS A 250 -0.82 -17.87 5.91
N LYS A 251 -0.32 -19.03 5.50
CA LYS A 251 0.62 -19.26 4.41
C LYS A 251 -0.06 -19.69 3.11
N ALA A 252 -1.37 -19.90 3.13
CA ALA A 252 -2.15 -20.31 1.98
C ALA A 252 -3.04 -19.18 1.48
N ASP A 253 -3.19 -19.12 0.17
CA ASP A 253 -4.03 -18.18 -0.54
C ASP A 253 -4.95 -19.00 -1.44
N PHE A 254 -6.16 -18.52 -1.65
CA PHE A 254 -7.13 -19.11 -2.55
C PHE A 254 -7.92 -18.00 -3.24
N SER A 255 -8.13 -18.09 -4.54
CA SER A 255 -9.03 -17.17 -5.25
C SER A 255 -9.86 -17.87 -6.31
N ILE A 256 -11.10 -17.45 -6.44
CA ILE A 256 -12.00 -17.77 -7.54
C ILE A 256 -12.44 -16.45 -8.14
N THR A 257 -12.26 -16.29 -9.44
CA THR A 257 -12.90 -15.21 -10.20
C THR A 257 -13.75 -15.83 -11.28
N ALA A 258 -14.96 -15.33 -11.49
CA ALA A 258 -15.85 -15.76 -12.56
C ALA A 258 -16.49 -14.51 -13.16
N ALA A 259 -16.51 -14.43 -14.49
CA ALA A 259 -17.15 -13.34 -15.20
C ALA A 259 -17.98 -13.91 -16.34
N SER A 260 -19.16 -13.33 -16.54
CA SER A 260 -20.06 -13.61 -17.64
C SER A 260 -20.47 -12.29 -18.26
N SER A 261 -20.21 -12.11 -19.55
CA SER A 261 -20.65 -10.95 -20.30
C SER A 261 -21.49 -11.39 -21.48
N SER A 262 -22.54 -10.62 -21.76
CA SER A 262 -23.42 -10.79 -22.92
C SER A 262 -23.62 -9.43 -23.57
N ASP A 263 -22.99 -9.23 -24.71
CA ASP A 263 -23.15 -8.04 -25.54
C ASP A 263 -23.98 -8.39 -26.77
N LYS A 264 -25.07 -7.65 -26.95
CA LYS A 264 -25.97 -7.73 -28.10
C LYS A 264 -25.99 -6.38 -28.79
N GLN A 265 -25.66 -6.38 -30.07
CA GLN A 265 -25.71 -5.18 -30.89
C GLN A 265 -26.51 -5.47 -32.15
N GLU A 266 -27.46 -4.59 -32.44
CA GLU A 266 -28.22 -4.59 -33.68
C GLU A 266 -27.83 -3.32 -34.45
N LEU A 267 -27.34 -3.49 -35.68
CA LEU A 267 -26.93 -2.40 -36.54
C LEU A 267 -27.70 -2.49 -37.85
N PHE A 268 -28.31 -1.39 -38.26
CA PHE A 268 -28.93 -1.25 -39.56
C PHE A 268 -28.00 -0.47 -40.49
N SER A 269 -27.79 -0.98 -41.71
CA SER A 269 -27.01 -0.32 -42.74
C SER A 269 -27.84 -0.23 -44.02
N HIS A 270 -27.97 0.99 -44.54
CA HIS A 270 -28.56 1.27 -45.84
C HIS A 270 -27.48 1.84 -46.75
N THR A 271 -27.31 1.26 -47.93
CA THR A 271 -26.37 1.76 -48.94
C THR A 271 -27.08 1.84 -50.28
N LYS A 272 -26.97 2.99 -50.96
CA LYS A 272 -27.54 3.22 -52.29
C LYS A 272 -26.50 3.89 -53.19
N VAL A 273 -26.24 3.28 -54.34
CA VAL A 273 -25.32 3.77 -55.36
C VAL A 273 -26.15 4.19 -56.57
N LEU A 274 -26.00 5.45 -56.96
CA LEU A 274 -26.66 6.05 -58.10
C LEU A 274 -25.65 6.29 -59.22
N GLU A 275 -26.01 5.97 -60.45
CA GLU A 275 -25.24 6.29 -61.65
C GLU A 275 -26.17 6.97 -62.65
N ASN A 276 -25.83 8.21 -63.05
CA ASN A 276 -26.64 9.04 -63.95
C ASN A 276 -28.12 9.20 -63.51
N GLY A 277 -28.37 9.22 -62.20
CA GLY A 277 -29.72 9.35 -61.62
C GLY A 277 -30.49 8.03 -61.52
N ASN A 278 -29.95 6.93 -62.03
CA ASN A 278 -30.54 5.59 -61.90
C ASN A 278 -29.88 4.82 -60.74
N THR A 279 -30.66 4.04 -60.00
CA THR A 279 -30.11 3.14 -58.97
C THR A 279 -29.32 2.01 -59.63
N ASN A 280 -28.01 2.00 -59.42
CA ASN A 280 -27.14 0.92 -59.88
C ASN A 280 -27.08 -0.21 -58.83
N ALA A 281 -27.05 0.13 -57.55
CA ALA A 281 -27.13 -0.83 -56.44
C ALA A 281 -27.82 -0.23 -55.22
N GLU A 282 -28.61 -1.03 -54.51
CA GLU A 282 -29.24 -0.63 -53.26
C GLU A 282 -29.32 -1.83 -52.31
N ASN A 283 -28.95 -1.63 -51.06
CA ASN A 283 -28.82 -2.68 -50.06
C ASN A 283 -29.30 -2.19 -48.69
N ASP A 284 -30.23 -2.94 -48.10
CA ASP A 284 -30.60 -2.83 -46.69
C ASP A 284 -30.11 -4.06 -45.95
N MET A 285 -29.29 -3.85 -44.92
CA MET A 285 -28.72 -4.91 -44.10
C MET A 285 -29.04 -4.68 -42.63
N ASN A 286 -29.57 -5.71 -41.99
CA ASN A 286 -29.63 -5.80 -40.54
C ASN A 286 -28.52 -6.75 -40.05
N ILE A 287 -27.62 -6.22 -39.23
CA ILE A 287 -26.49 -6.94 -38.63
C ILE A 287 -26.80 -7.14 -37.15
N ASN A 288 -26.97 -8.40 -36.75
CA ASN A 288 -27.14 -8.79 -35.37
C ASN A 288 -25.86 -9.46 -34.86
N TYR A 289 -25.21 -8.82 -33.90
CA TYR A 289 -24.01 -9.30 -33.22
C TYR A 289 -24.38 -9.74 -31.81
N VAL A 290 -24.08 -10.99 -31.44
CA VAL A 290 -24.24 -11.49 -30.08
C VAL A 290 -22.94 -12.12 -29.63
N TYR A 291 -22.26 -11.45 -28.70
CA TYR A 291 -21.08 -11.96 -28.04
C TYR A 291 -21.41 -12.39 -26.63
N ARG A 292 -21.01 -13.60 -26.26
CA ARG A 292 -21.08 -14.10 -24.89
C ARG A 292 -19.71 -14.55 -24.48
N SER A 293 -19.25 -14.09 -23.33
CA SER A 293 -17.97 -14.48 -22.76
C SER A 293 -18.20 -14.98 -21.35
N ASN A 294 -17.76 -16.19 -21.06
CA ASN A 294 -17.73 -16.74 -19.72
C ASN A 294 -16.29 -17.10 -19.39
N THR A 295 -15.76 -16.56 -18.31
CA THR A 295 -14.40 -16.87 -17.84
C THR A 295 -14.46 -17.26 -16.38
N ALA A 296 -13.67 -18.24 -15.98
CA ALA A 296 -13.48 -18.61 -14.58
C ALA A 296 -12.01 -18.86 -14.32
N ASN A 297 -11.46 -18.27 -13.27
CA ASN A 297 -10.11 -18.54 -12.82
C ASN A 297 -10.16 -19.07 -11.39
N ILE A 298 -9.56 -20.23 -11.16
CA ILE A 298 -9.41 -20.82 -9.84
C ILE A 298 -7.92 -20.85 -9.55
N SER A 299 -7.53 -20.42 -8.37
CA SER A 299 -6.13 -20.39 -8.02
C SER A 299 -5.89 -20.71 -6.56
N TYR A 300 -4.78 -21.37 -6.32
CA TYR A 300 -4.32 -21.76 -5.01
C TYR A 300 -2.82 -21.50 -4.90
N GLY A 301 -2.41 -20.88 -3.80
CA GLY A 301 -1.02 -20.57 -3.48
C GLY A 301 -0.71 -21.08 -2.09
N HIS A 302 0.44 -21.72 -1.92
CA HIS A 302 0.88 -22.18 -0.62
C HIS A 302 2.37 -21.94 -0.41
N ARG A 303 2.68 -21.29 0.71
CA ARG A 303 4.04 -21.17 1.22
C ARG A 303 4.34 -22.33 2.14
N ILE A 304 5.14 -23.28 1.66
CA ILE A 304 5.51 -24.49 2.39
C ILE A 304 6.37 -24.08 3.60
N ASP A 305 7.41 -23.29 3.35
CA ASP A 305 8.34 -22.82 4.37
C ASP A 305 8.85 -21.40 4.06
N ASN A 306 9.93 -20.97 4.70
CA ASN A 306 10.47 -19.64 4.51
C ASN A 306 11.16 -19.42 3.15
N ALA A 307 11.46 -20.50 2.42
CA ALA A 307 12.22 -20.54 1.17
C ALA A 307 11.37 -21.01 -0.02
N ASN A 308 10.34 -21.82 0.20
CA ASN A 308 9.61 -22.58 -0.82
C ASN A 308 8.16 -22.12 -0.94
N ASP A 309 7.81 -21.66 -2.13
CA ASP A 309 6.44 -21.31 -2.51
C ASP A 309 5.97 -22.19 -3.68
N PHE A 310 4.71 -22.58 -3.63
CA PHE A 310 4.02 -23.32 -4.68
C PHE A 310 2.74 -22.58 -5.07
N SER A 311 2.40 -22.53 -6.35
CA SER A 311 1.10 -22.06 -6.80
C SER A 311 0.58 -22.82 -8.01
N ILE A 312 -0.74 -22.88 -8.10
CA ILE A 312 -1.48 -23.46 -9.21
C ILE A 312 -2.60 -22.50 -9.59
N ASN A 313 -2.78 -22.27 -10.88
CA ASN A 313 -3.84 -21.44 -11.45
C ASN A 313 -4.46 -22.19 -12.62
N LEU A 314 -5.78 -22.37 -12.56
CA LEU A 314 -6.62 -22.91 -13.62
C LEU A 314 -7.49 -21.78 -14.17
N ALA A 315 -7.23 -21.38 -15.40
CA ALA A 315 -8.06 -20.46 -16.17
C ALA A 315 -8.99 -21.27 -17.09
N LEU A 316 -10.26 -20.92 -17.16
CA LEU A 316 -11.25 -21.51 -18.05
C LEU A 316 -11.95 -20.37 -18.78
N HIS A 317 -12.19 -20.54 -20.08
CA HIS A 317 -12.93 -19.56 -20.86
C HIS A 317 -13.83 -20.23 -21.88
N LYS A 318 -14.97 -19.59 -22.15
CA LYS A 318 -15.89 -19.92 -23.22
C LYS A 318 -16.36 -18.62 -23.86
N TYR A 319 -15.93 -18.38 -25.09
CA TYR A 319 -16.34 -17.27 -25.93
C TYR A 319 -17.27 -17.78 -27.02
N GLU A 320 -18.42 -17.14 -27.19
CA GLU A 320 -19.37 -17.42 -28.25
C GLU A 320 -19.64 -16.13 -28.99
N ASN A 321 -19.35 -16.12 -30.29
CA ASN A 321 -19.60 -15.00 -31.17
C ASN A 321 -20.58 -15.43 -32.25
N ASN A 322 -21.78 -14.87 -32.23
CA ASN A 322 -22.85 -15.15 -33.18
C ASN A 322 -23.13 -13.88 -33.99
N ASN A 323 -22.80 -13.94 -35.28
CA ASN A 323 -23.03 -12.84 -36.22
C ASN A 323 -24.08 -13.26 -37.23
N GLN A 324 -25.16 -12.51 -37.32
CA GLN A 324 -26.17 -12.70 -38.34
C GLN A 324 -26.25 -11.46 -39.22
N PHE A 325 -26.01 -11.66 -40.52
CA PHE A 325 -26.19 -10.66 -41.56
C PHE A 325 -27.46 -11.03 -42.32
N LEU A 326 -28.52 -10.26 -42.08
CA LEU A 326 -29.77 -10.38 -42.81
C LEU A 326 -29.85 -9.23 -43.81
N ILE A 327 -29.71 -9.55 -45.09
CA ILE A 327 -29.99 -8.58 -46.14
C ILE A 327 -31.51 -8.54 -46.27
N LEU A 328 -32.14 -7.41 -45.99
CA LEU A 328 -33.59 -7.20 -46.07
C LEU A 328 -34.01 -6.80 -47.49
N TYR A 329 -33.18 -6.02 -48.16
CA TYR A 329 -33.35 -5.60 -49.54
C TYR A 329 -32.01 -5.61 -50.26
N ASN A 330 -32.01 -6.08 -51.51
CA ASN A 330 -30.81 -6.11 -52.33
C ASN A 330 -31.26 -5.98 -53.79
N TYR A 331 -30.71 -5.00 -54.50
CA TYR A 331 -30.91 -4.84 -55.94
C TYR A 331 -29.55 -4.76 -56.63
N PRO A 332 -29.30 -5.53 -57.71
CA PRO A 332 -30.20 -6.51 -58.36
C PRO A 332 -30.14 -7.94 -57.77
N ASN A 333 -29.35 -8.13 -56.71
CA ASN A 333 -29.01 -9.45 -56.17
C ASN A 333 -30.12 -10.05 -55.29
N SER A 334 -30.02 -11.35 -55.01
CA SER A 334 -30.95 -12.01 -54.09
C SER A 334 -30.71 -11.62 -52.63
N ILE A 335 -31.80 -11.62 -51.86
CA ILE A 335 -31.81 -11.50 -50.40
C ILE A 335 -31.14 -12.76 -49.82
N ASN A 336 -30.29 -12.58 -48.81
CA ASN A 336 -29.66 -13.69 -48.11
C ASN A 336 -29.66 -13.48 -46.59
N ASN A 337 -29.49 -14.60 -45.88
CA ASN A 337 -29.30 -14.63 -44.44
C ASN A 337 -28.04 -15.45 -44.17
N GLN A 338 -26.98 -14.76 -43.76
CA GLN A 338 -25.74 -15.38 -43.34
C GLN A 338 -25.68 -15.42 -41.82
N LYS A 339 -25.46 -16.60 -41.25
CA LYS A 339 -25.22 -16.81 -39.82
C LYS A 339 -23.85 -17.41 -39.62
N ASN A 340 -22.98 -16.66 -38.97
CA ASN A 340 -21.67 -17.11 -38.52
C ASN A 340 -21.74 -17.35 -37.02
N LYS A 341 -21.27 -18.52 -36.59
CA LYS A 341 -21.15 -18.88 -35.18
C LYS A 341 -19.74 -19.35 -34.93
N LEU A 342 -19.04 -18.69 -34.01
CA LEU A 342 -17.74 -19.08 -33.50
C LEU A 342 -17.88 -19.41 -32.01
N ILE A 343 -17.48 -20.60 -31.61
CA ILE A 343 -17.34 -20.97 -30.20
C ILE A 343 -15.87 -21.25 -29.95
N ASN A 344 -15.24 -20.53 -29.02
CA ASN A 344 -13.91 -20.82 -28.51
C ASN A 344 -14.07 -21.27 -27.05
N LEU A 345 -13.72 -22.53 -26.77
CA LEU A 345 -13.62 -23.07 -25.43
C LEU A 345 -12.15 -23.29 -25.12
N GLY A 346 -11.70 -22.92 -23.94
CA GLY A 346 -10.35 -23.28 -23.52
C GLY A 346 -10.12 -23.32 -22.03
N ALA A 347 -8.99 -23.89 -21.68
CA ALA A 347 -8.48 -24.02 -20.34
C ALA A 347 -6.98 -23.76 -20.33
N GLY A 348 -6.48 -23.06 -19.32
CA GLY A 348 -5.07 -22.85 -19.06
C GLY A 348 -4.73 -23.37 -17.67
N LEU A 349 -3.67 -24.16 -17.56
CA LEU A 349 -3.11 -24.59 -16.28
C LEU A 349 -1.71 -24.00 -16.13
N ASN A 350 -1.51 -23.20 -15.09
CA ASN A 350 -0.21 -22.68 -14.69
C ASN A 350 0.18 -23.27 -13.35
N VAL A 351 1.33 -23.94 -13.30
CA VAL A 351 1.93 -24.47 -12.07
C VAL A 351 3.27 -23.78 -11.87
N SER A 352 3.49 -23.21 -10.68
CA SER A 352 4.76 -22.60 -10.33
C SER A 352 5.31 -23.12 -9.01
N TYR A 353 6.62 -23.32 -8.98
CA TYR A 353 7.40 -23.63 -7.79
C TYR A 353 8.61 -22.70 -7.72
N ILE A 354 8.83 -22.11 -6.56
CA ILE A 354 9.90 -21.13 -6.32
C ILE A 354 10.64 -21.52 -5.05
N HIS A 355 11.96 -21.64 -5.16
CA HIS A 355 12.88 -21.81 -4.05
C HIS A 355 13.76 -20.58 -3.86
N ARG A 356 13.96 -20.17 -2.61
CA ARG A 356 14.69 -18.95 -2.22
C ARG A 356 15.80 -19.25 -1.21
N LYS A 357 16.92 -18.55 -1.34
CA LYS A 357 17.95 -18.48 -0.30
C LYS A 357 17.98 -17.05 0.26
N LYS A 358 17.65 -16.89 1.55
CA LYS A 358 17.46 -15.60 2.24
C LYS A 358 16.35 -14.72 1.63
N LYS A 359 16.71 -13.75 0.78
CA LYS A 359 15.81 -12.73 0.19
C LYS A 359 15.65 -12.85 -1.33
N PHE A 360 16.38 -13.76 -1.96
CA PHE A 360 16.44 -13.86 -3.43
C PHE A 360 15.93 -15.22 -3.91
N ILE A 361 15.29 -15.21 -5.08
CA ILE A 361 14.91 -16.43 -5.80
C ILE A 361 16.17 -17.06 -6.37
N THR A 362 16.40 -18.33 -6.05
CA THR A 362 17.57 -19.08 -6.54
C THR A 362 17.18 -20.15 -7.54
N LYS A 363 15.96 -20.71 -7.44
CA LYS A 363 15.41 -21.65 -8.41
C LYS A 363 13.93 -21.37 -8.61
N SER A 364 13.45 -21.41 -9.85
CA SER A 364 12.02 -21.37 -10.14
C SER A 364 11.70 -22.25 -11.34
N ILE A 365 10.59 -22.97 -11.24
CA ILE A 365 10.01 -23.75 -12.32
C ILE A 365 8.60 -23.21 -12.52
N ILE A 366 8.28 -22.85 -13.76
CA ILE A 366 6.94 -22.41 -14.15
C ILE A 366 6.56 -23.25 -15.37
N THR A 367 5.44 -23.95 -15.28
CA THR A 367 4.88 -24.75 -16.36
C THR A 367 3.51 -24.19 -16.71
N VAL A 368 3.31 -23.85 -17.98
CA VAL A 368 2.03 -23.37 -18.50
C VAL A 368 1.57 -24.35 -19.56
N ALA A 369 0.38 -24.91 -19.39
CA ALA A 369 -0.31 -25.71 -20.37
C ALA A 369 -1.59 -24.98 -20.80
N LYS A 370 -1.92 -25.02 -22.09
CA LYS A 370 -3.15 -24.45 -22.63
C LYS A 370 -3.85 -25.50 -23.47
N PHE A 371 -5.16 -25.59 -23.32
CA PHE A 371 -6.05 -26.48 -24.03
C PHE A 371 -7.15 -25.62 -24.63
N GLY A 372 -7.53 -25.89 -25.88
CA GLY A 372 -8.56 -25.11 -26.54
C GLY A 372 -9.21 -25.88 -27.66
N ASN A 373 -10.46 -25.53 -27.93
CA ASN A 373 -11.19 -25.95 -29.11
C ASN A 373 -11.90 -24.73 -29.69
N GLU A 374 -11.77 -24.55 -31.00
CA GLU A 374 -12.46 -23.51 -31.75
C GLU A 374 -13.38 -24.17 -32.77
N GLU A 375 -14.68 -23.94 -32.63
CA GLU A 375 -15.69 -24.40 -33.56
C GLU A 375 -16.22 -23.22 -34.36
N PHE A 376 -16.05 -23.28 -35.68
CA PHE A 376 -16.61 -22.30 -36.59
C PHE A 376 -17.71 -22.93 -37.45
N SER A 377 -18.85 -22.25 -37.53
CA SER A 377 -19.96 -22.62 -38.40
C SER A 377 -20.40 -21.39 -39.19
N ASN A 378 -20.42 -21.52 -40.52
CA ASN A 378 -21.00 -20.53 -41.42
C ASN A 378 -22.20 -21.18 -42.13
N LYS A 379 -23.36 -20.56 -42.01
CA LYS A 379 -24.59 -20.96 -42.68
C LYS A 379 -25.07 -19.81 -43.55
N LEU A 380 -25.11 -20.03 -44.86
CA LEU A 380 -25.69 -19.10 -45.82
C LEU A 380 -27.01 -19.67 -46.35
N ALA A 381 -28.07 -18.88 -46.28
CA ALA A 381 -29.36 -19.20 -46.89
C ALA A 381 -29.76 -18.08 -47.86
N TYR A 382 -30.06 -18.44 -49.11
CA TYR A 382 -30.66 -17.52 -50.06
C TYR A 382 -32.17 -17.53 -49.87
N LEU A 383 -32.75 -16.36 -49.63
CA LEU A 383 -34.18 -16.18 -49.48
C LEU A 383 -34.75 -15.84 -50.87
N LYS A 384 -35.22 -16.85 -51.62
CA LYS A 384 -35.94 -16.60 -52.88
C LYS A 384 -37.29 -15.96 -52.59
N ALA A 385 -37.62 -14.92 -53.32
CA ALA A 385 -39.00 -14.47 -53.47
C ALA A 385 -39.78 -15.53 -54.26
N GLY A 386 -40.53 -16.39 -53.56
CA GLY A 386 -41.45 -17.36 -54.14
C GLY A 386 -40.82 -18.70 -54.57
N LYS A 387 -41.25 -19.78 -53.89
CA LYS A 387 -40.97 -21.22 -54.07
C LYS A 387 -39.69 -21.78 -53.39
N PRO A 388 -39.84 -22.76 -52.47
CA PRO A 388 -38.73 -23.34 -51.73
C PRO A 388 -38.14 -24.53 -52.51
N ASP A 389 -37.06 -24.30 -53.26
CA ASP A 389 -36.24 -25.42 -53.72
C ASP A 389 -35.08 -25.64 -52.76
N SER A 390 -35.15 -26.81 -52.13
CA SER A 390 -34.20 -27.34 -51.17
C SER A 390 -32.93 -27.81 -51.88
N ILE A 391 -31.96 -26.93 -52.08
CA ILE A 391 -30.57 -27.36 -52.33
C ILE A 391 -29.64 -26.56 -51.43
N CYS A 392 -29.44 -27.09 -50.22
CA CYS A 392 -28.27 -26.77 -49.41
C CYS A 392 -27.77 -28.07 -48.77
N LYS A 393 -27.12 -28.92 -49.57
CA LYS A 393 -26.29 -30.01 -49.06
C LYS A 393 -24.85 -29.75 -49.49
N ARG A 394 -24.10 -29.10 -48.59
CA ARG A 394 -22.73 -29.45 -48.17
C ARG A 394 -22.22 -28.37 -47.20
N PRO A 395 -22.19 -28.62 -45.89
CA PRO A 395 -21.24 -27.90 -45.05
C PRO A 395 -19.84 -28.42 -45.41
N LEU A 396 -18.93 -27.55 -45.83
CA LEU A 396 -17.52 -27.91 -45.93
C LEU A 396 -16.74 -27.12 -44.88
N PHE A 397 -15.79 -27.83 -44.26
CA PHE A 397 -14.82 -27.44 -43.25
C PHE A 397 -15.28 -27.51 -41.79
N SER A 398 -15.29 -28.74 -41.25
CA SER A 398 -14.71 -28.97 -39.92
C SER A 398 -13.20 -28.81 -40.08
N VAL A 399 -12.63 -27.76 -39.48
CA VAL A 399 -11.18 -27.69 -39.29
C VAL A 399 -10.86 -28.62 -38.12
N ASN A 400 -9.90 -29.50 -38.34
CA ASN A 400 -9.40 -30.47 -37.37
C ASN A 400 -9.16 -29.82 -35.99
N PRO A 401 -9.41 -30.52 -34.87
CA PRO A 401 -8.98 -30.06 -33.55
C PRO A 401 -7.45 -29.89 -33.57
N LYS A 402 -6.98 -28.64 -33.54
CA LYS A 402 -5.58 -28.36 -33.26
C LYS A 402 -5.37 -28.49 -31.76
N LEU A 403 -4.97 -29.68 -31.32
CA LEU A 403 -4.29 -29.85 -30.04
C LEU A 403 -2.90 -29.21 -30.16
N GLU A 404 -2.82 -27.90 -29.98
CA GLU A 404 -1.54 -27.22 -29.83
C GLU A 404 -1.02 -27.45 -28.40
N PHE A 405 -0.23 -28.51 -28.23
CA PHE A 405 0.61 -28.68 -27.05
C PHE A 405 1.79 -27.71 -27.14
N SER A 406 1.64 -26.51 -26.58
CA SER A 406 2.76 -25.63 -26.30
C SER A 406 3.21 -25.83 -24.85
N VAL A 407 4.19 -26.70 -24.65
CA VAL A 407 4.94 -26.77 -23.38
C VAL A 407 6.06 -25.75 -23.46
N GLN A 408 5.81 -24.51 -23.03
CA GLN A 408 6.88 -23.55 -22.80
C GLN A 408 7.51 -23.83 -21.43
N LEU A 409 8.53 -24.69 -21.42
CA LEU A 409 9.37 -24.93 -20.25
C LEU A 409 10.40 -23.79 -20.14
N PHE A 410 10.07 -22.73 -19.40
CA PHE A 410 11.06 -21.72 -19.01
C PHE A 410 11.80 -22.18 -17.76
N VAL A 411 12.89 -22.92 -17.93
CA VAL A 411 13.86 -23.16 -16.85
C VAL A 411 14.78 -21.94 -16.75
N PHE A 412 14.45 -20.99 -15.89
CA PHE A 412 15.41 -19.97 -15.48
C PHE A 412 16.36 -20.56 -14.44
N LEU A 413 17.47 -21.13 -14.92
CA LEU A 413 18.59 -21.51 -14.06
C LEU A 413 19.50 -20.28 -13.90
N ILE A 414 19.19 -19.40 -12.95
CA ILE A 414 20.08 -18.28 -12.62
C ILE A 414 21.22 -18.83 -11.74
N LEU A 415 22.29 -19.32 -12.38
CA LEU A 415 23.54 -19.65 -11.72
C LEU A 415 24.32 -18.35 -11.50
N TYR A 416 24.39 -17.90 -10.25
CA TYR A 416 25.34 -16.86 -9.85
C TYR A 416 26.75 -17.47 -9.76
N PRO A 417 27.80 -16.84 -10.34
CA PRO A 417 29.16 -17.27 -10.11
C PRO A 417 29.58 -16.81 -8.71
N LEU A 418 29.50 -17.70 -7.73
CA LEU A 418 30.26 -17.56 -6.50
C LEU A 418 31.68 -18.06 -6.82
N THR A 419 32.62 -17.12 -6.91
CA THR A 419 34.06 -17.40 -6.92
C THR A 419 34.40 -18.20 -5.66
N GLY A 420 34.63 -19.50 -5.83
CA GLY A 420 34.98 -20.42 -4.76
C GLY A 420 34.84 -21.85 -5.24
N SER A 421 35.97 -22.52 -5.48
CA SER A 421 36.06 -23.94 -5.79
C SER A 421 35.25 -24.77 -4.79
N LEU A 422 34.24 -25.50 -5.27
CA LEU A 422 33.54 -26.50 -4.49
C LEU A 422 33.48 -27.80 -5.30
N GLN A 423 34.14 -28.82 -4.75
CA GLN A 423 34.06 -30.21 -5.16
C GLN A 423 32.60 -30.67 -5.16
N PHE A 424 32.24 -31.48 -6.16
CA PHE A 424 30.98 -32.21 -6.22
C PHE A 424 30.91 -33.20 -5.06
N GLU A 425 30.21 -32.86 -3.98
CA GLU A 425 29.82 -33.83 -2.97
C GLU A 425 28.45 -34.43 -3.36
N LYS A 426 28.47 -35.76 -3.56
CA LYS A 426 27.32 -36.63 -3.79
C LYS A 426 26.40 -36.56 -2.57
N ASP A 427 25.36 -35.73 -2.60
CA ASP A 427 24.17 -35.96 -1.78
C ASP A 427 22.93 -35.37 -2.46
N PHE A 428 22.47 -36.09 -3.48
CA PHE A 428 21.15 -35.91 -4.09
C PHE A 428 20.34 -37.17 -3.80
N ARG A 429 19.71 -37.24 -2.62
CA ARG A 429 18.64 -38.20 -2.32
C ARG A 429 17.54 -37.49 -1.54
N SER A 430 16.65 -36.83 -2.28
CA SER A 430 15.35 -36.38 -1.80
C SER A 430 14.27 -37.21 -2.49
N PRO A 431 13.62 -38.17 -1.81
CA PRO A 431 12.68 -39.12 -2.43
C PRO A 431 11.37 -38.48 -2.95
N PHE A 432 11.20 -37.16 -2.77
CA PHE A 432 10.03 -36.41 -3.23
C PHE A 432 10.19 -35.83 -4.64
N VAL A 433 11.42 -35.52 -5.06
CA VAL A 433 11.68 -34.90 -6.38
C VAL A 433 11.64 -35.97 -7.48
N ASP A 434 12.18 -37.16 -7.22
CA ASP A 434 12.19 -38.25 -8.21
C ASP A 434 10.77 -38.79 -8.48
N LYS A 435 9.89 -38.82 -7.47
CA LYS A 435 8.50 -39.29 -7.65
C LYS A 435 7.62 -38.30 -8.42
N ALA A 436 7.84 -37.00 -8.24
CA ALA A 436 7.12 -35.97 -9.01
C ALA A 436 7.60 -35.94 -10.47
N PHE A 437 8.90 -36.12 -10.71
CA PHE A 437 9.48 -36.17 -12.05
C PHE A 437 9.02 -37.42 -12.83
N LEU A 438 8.94 -38.58 -12.19
CA LEU A 438 8.44 -39.80 -12.81
C LEU A 438 6.93 -39.74 -13.13
N HIS A 439 6.12 -39.09 -12.29
CA HIS A 439 4.68 -38.97 -12.53
C HIS A 439 4.32 -37.97 -13.63
N ILE A 440 5.09 -36.90 -13.80
CA ILE A 440 4.88 -35.93 -14.89
C ILE A 440 5.29 -36.54 -16.25
N LEU A 441 6.33 -37.37 -16.28
CA LEU A 441 6.70 -38.14 -17.47
C LEU A 441 5.67 -39.24 -17.81
N ASN A 442 5.06 -39.88 -16.81
CA ASN A 442 4.05 -40.93 -17.02
C ASN A 442 2.68 -40.43 -17.51
N ILE A 443 2.34 -39.15 -17.30
CA ILE A 443 1.11 -38.58 -17.87
C ILE A 443 1.27 -38.34 -19.39
N GLY A 444 2.51 -38.15 -19.86
CA GLY A 444 2.82 -38.03 -21.30
C GLY A 444 2.74 -39.37 -22.06
N THR A 445 3.10 -40.48 -21.43
CA THR A 445 3.12 -41.82 -22.07
C THR A 445 1.75 -42.50 -22.13
N ILE A 446 0.78 -42.14 -21.26
CA ILE A 446 -0.57 -42.75 -21.28
C ILE A 446 -1.41 -42.29 -22.49
N PHE A 447 -1.03 -41.21 -23.18
CA PHE A 447 -1.72 -40.73 -24.39
C PHE A 447 -1.00 -41.06 -25.71
N GLN A 448 0.09 -41.85 -25.67
CA GLN A 448 0.95 -42.11 -26.82
C GLN A 448 0.48 -43.28 -27.72
N GLN A 449 -0.66 -43.90 -27.41
CA GLN A 449 -1.33 -44.86 -28.29
C GLN A 449 -2.57 -44.20 -28.90
N THR A 450 -2.39 -43.25 -29.82
CA THR A 450 -3.27 -43.06 -30.99
C THR A 450 -2.77 -41.90 -31.86
N SER A 451 -2.68 -42.17 -33.15
CA SER A 451 -2.32 -41.27 -34.27
C SER A 451 -0.82 -41.10 -34.57
N GLU A 452 -0.44 -41.69 -35.69
CA GLU A 452 0.76 -41.39 -36.47
C GLU A 452 0.64 -39.95 -37.01
N ALA A 453 1.54 -39.04 -36.62
CA ALA A 453 1.85 -37.84 -37.41
C ALA A 453 3.12 -37.11 -36.88
N ILE A 454 4.19 -37.23 -37.67
CA ILE A 454 5.31 -36.30 -37.93
C ILE A 454 5.77 -35.39 -36.77
N ASP A 455 6.95 -35.75 -36.22
CA ASP A 455 7.74 -35.00 -35.26
C ASP A 455 8.36 -33.71 -35.82
N ILE A 456 8.16 -32.58 -35.13
CA ILE A 456 9.15 -31.49 -35.07
C ILE A 456 9.30 -31.06 -33.60
N VAL A 457 10.25 -31.68 -32.91
CA VAL A 457 10.75 -31.19 -31.62
C VAL A 457 11.88 -30.19 -31.89
N ARG A 458 11.65 -28.89 -31.66
CA ARG A 458 12.73 -27.89 -31.59
C ARG A 458 13.14 -27.67 -30.14
N ILE A 459 14.22 -28.33 -29.73
CA ILE A 459 14.96 -28.00 -28.51
C ILE A 459 15.92 -26.87 -28.86
N CYS A 460 15.61 -25.63 -28.46
CA CYS A 460 16.60 -24.55 -28.45
C CYS A 460 17.40 -24.63 -27.15
N ALA A 461 18.49 -25.39 -27.14
CA ALA A 461 19.51 -25.31 -26.12
C ALA A 461 20.52 -24.22 -26.50
N ALA A 462 20.43 -23.04 -25.88
CA ALA A 462 21.51 -22.06 -25.97
C ALA A 462 22.60 -22.42 -24.96
N SER A 463 23.65 -23.13 -25.41
CA SER A 463 24.87 -23.31 -24.63
C SER A 463 25.81 -22.12 -24.91
N LEU A 464 25.95 -21.21 -23.96
CA LEU A 464 27.06 -20.26 -23.95
C LEU A 464 28.25 -20.94 -23.26
N CYS A 465 29.17 -21.49 -24.06
CA CYS A 465 30.54 -21.77 -23.64
C CYS A 465 31.43 -20.60 -24.11
N CYS A 466 31.96 -19.80 -23.18
CA CYS A 466 33.19 -19.03 -23.42
C CYS A 466 34.37 -19.99 -23.14
N ASN A 467 35.53 -20.00 -23.82
CA ASN A 467 36.39 -18.93 -24.37
C ASN A 467 37.57 -19.62 -25.13
N PRO A 468 38.64 -18.96 -25.64
CA PRO A 468 38.85 -17.57 -26.09
C PRO A 468 39.47 -17.46 -27.53
N ALA A 469 39.30 -16.32 -28.21
CA ALA A 469 40.36 -15.62 -28.99
C ALA A 469 39.78 -14.62 -30.03
N SER A 470 40.13 -13.35 -29.81
CA SER A 470 40.66 -12.39 -30.78
C SER A 470 39.83 -11.87 -31.99
N ILE A 471 39.70 -10.54 -32.01
CA ILE A 471 39.85 -9.60 -33.15
C ILE A 471 38.59 -9.04 -33.86
N SER A 472 38.35 -7.76 -33.51
CA SER A 472 38.03 -6.56 -34.32
C SER A 472 36.70 -6.35 -35.07
N HIS A 473 36.13 -5.18 -34.73
CA HIS A 473 35.54 -4.13 -35.58
C HIS A 473 34.06 -4.18 -36.05
N ASN A 474 33.32 -3.22 -35.46
CA ASN A 474 32.46 -2.19 -36.07
C ASN A 474 31.03 -2.47 -36.61
N VAL A 475 30.04 -1.94 -35.84
CA VAL A 475 28.88 -1.06 -36.23
C VAL A 475 27.72 -1.74 -37.04
N PRO A 476 26.43 -1.29 -36.98
CA PRO A 476 25.45 -1.32 -35.88
C PRO A 476 24.05 -1.89 -36.32
N LEU A 477 23.05 -1.87 -35.42
CA LEU A 477 21.59 -1.72 -35.66
C LEU A 477 20.90 -2.62 -36.71
N LEU A 478 19.93 -3.46 -36.27
CA LEU A 478 18.53 -3.24 -36.64
C LEU A 478 17.53 -4.03 -35.77
N LEU A 479 16.47 -3.31 -35.43
CA LEU A 479 15.20 -3.70 -34.85
C LEU A 479 14.42 -4.63 -35.83
N SER A 480 13.79 -5.70 -35.34
CA SER A 480 12.44 -6.07 -35.80
C SER A 480 11.80 -7.14 -34.91
N LEU A 481 10.55 -6.87 -34.55
CA LEU A 481 9.65 -7.70 -33.78
C LEU A 481 9.40 -9.08 -34.41
N LEU A 482 9.19 -10.07 -33.54
CA LEU A 482 8.09 -11.04 -33.59
C LEU A 482 7.81 -11.56 -32.18
#